data_AF-A0A395YEF4-F1
#
_entry.id   AF-A0A395YEF4-F1
#
_cell.length_a   1.000
_cell.length_b   1.000
_cell.length_c   1.000
_cell.angle_alpha   90.00
_cell.angle_beta   90.00
_cell.angle_gamma   90.00
#
_symmetry.space_group_name_H-M   'P 1'
#
loop_
_entity.id
_entity.type
_entity.pdbx_description
1 polymer ?
#
loop_
_entity_poly.entity_id
_entity_poly.type
_entity_poly.pdbx_seq_one_letter_code
_entity_poly.pdbx_strand_id
1 'polypeptide(L)'
;MFEDKIGNKIAFTGSMNESLTAMDINYESIDVYCDWKNQDNWERVQNKIKAFEAIWNNEDSSVEIMDFPEVKEEILNKYKKEEICYEE
;
A
#
# COMPACT_ATOMS: atom_id res chain seq x y z
N MET A 1 4.64 -7.22 3.24
CA MET A 1 5.94 -7.66 3.80
C MET A 1 5.62 -8.76 4.80
N PHE A 2 6.47 -9.78 4.90
CA PHE A 2 6.25 -10.87 5.85
C PHE A 2 7.54 -11.17 6.60
N GLU A 3 7.41 -11.60 7.84
CA GLU A 3 8.50 -12.03 8.71
C GLU A 3 8.25 -13.47 9.14
N ASP A 4 9.29 -14.31 9.06
CA ASP A 4 9.22 -15.68 9.52
C ASP A 4 9.50 -15.81 11.03
N LYS A 5 9.41 -17.03 11.56
CA LYS A 5 9.60 -17.30 13.00
C LYS A 5 11.03 -17.09 13.51
N ILE A 6 12.01 -16.97 12.62
CA ILE A 6 13.43 -16.77 12.97
C ILE A 6 13.90 -15.36 12.62
N GLY A 7 13.00 -14.48 12.19
CA GLY A 7 13.23 -13.06 11.98
C GLY A 7 13.62 -12.65 10.57
N ASN A 8 13.63 -13.60 9.60
CA ASN A 8 13.92 -13.28 8.21
C ASN A 8 12.73 -12.54 7.58
N LYS A 9 13.02 -11.48 6.82
CA LYS A 9 11.98 -10.61 6.26
C LYS A 9 12.00 -10.63 4.73
N ILE A 10 10.80 -10.64 4.16
CA ILE A 10 10.58 -10.54 2.73
C ILE A 10 9.70 -9.33 2.39
N ALA A 11 10.10 -8.59 1.36
CA ALA A 11 9.36 -7.47 0.79
C ALA A 11 9.08 -7.70 -0.69
N PHE A 12 7.94 -7.22 -1.16
CA PHE A 12 7.49 -7.36 -2.54
C PHE A 12 7.33 -5.97 -3.15
N THR A 13 7.53 -5.86 -4.46
CA THR A 13 7.17 -4.66 -5.23
C THR A 13 6.73 -5.11 -6.60
N GLY A 14 5.62 -4.58 -7.10
CA GLY A 14 5.05 -5.03 -8.34
C GLY A 14 3.71 -4.39 -8.61
N SER A 15 3.11 -4.75 -9.74
CA SER A 15 1.80 -4.27 -10.18
C SER A 15 0.63 -5.12 -9.67
N MET A 16 0.91 -6.35 -9.20
CA MET A 16 -0.12 -7.30 -8.79
C MET A 16 -0.86 -6.82 -7.55
N ASN A 17 -2.16 -6.51 -7.71
CA ASN A 17 -3.08 -6.28 -6.61
C ASN A 17 -3.78 -7.59 -6.18
N GLU A 18 -4.45 -7.60 -5.03
CA GLU A 18 -5.19 -8.77 -4.54
C GLU A 18 -6.59 -8.85 -5.19
N SER A 19 -6.62 -9.13 -6.49
CA SER A 19 -7.86 -9.31 -7.25
C SER A 19 -7.79 -10.50 -8.20
N LEU A 20 -8.94 -11.07 -8.57
CA LEU A 20 -9.01 -12.16 -9.55
C LEU A 20 -8.36 -11.78 -10.88
N THR A 21 -8.55 -10.54 -11.32
CA THR A 21 -7.98 -10.04 -12.57
C THR A 21 -6.46 -10.02 -12.53
N ALA A 22 -5.85 -9.56 -11.44
CA ALA A 22 -4.39 -9.57 -11.31
C ALA A 22 -3.82 -10.99 -11.15
N MET A 23 -4.59 -11.93 -10.61
CA MET A 23 -4.15 -13.31 -10.43
C MET A 23 -4.21 -14.15 -11.72
N ASP A 24 -5.17 -13.88 -12.63
CA ASP A 24 -5.45 -14.78 -13.76
C ASP A 24 -5.44 -14.10 -15.14
N ILE A 25 -5.64 -12.78 -15.21
CA ILE A 25 -5.93 -12.08 -16.47
C ILE A 25 -4.80 -11.14 -16.85
N ASN A 26 -4.31 -10.32 -15.91
CA ASN A 26 -3.31 -9.31 -16.20
C ASN A 26 -1.92 -9.92 -16.38
N TYR A 27 -1.12 -9.25 -17.20
CA TYR A 27 0.32 -9.47 -17.22
C TYR A 27 0.96 -8.67 -16.08
N GLU A 28 1.26 -9.36 -14.97
CA GLU A 28 1.82 -8.75 -13.78
C GLU A 28 3.34 -8.94 -13.67
N SER A 29 4.02 -7.98 -13.07
CA SER A 29 5.44 -8.09 -12.69
C SER A 29 5.61 -7.91 -11.19
N ILE A 30 6.42 -8.78 -10.56
CA ILE A 30 6.67 -8.77 -9.13
C ILE A 30 8.15 -9.07 -8.87
N ASP A 31 8.78 -8.18 -8.12
CA ASP A 31 10.08 -8.39 -7.51
C ASP A 31 9.93 -8.83 -6.05
N VAL A 32 10.76 -9.79 -5.65
CA VAL A 32 10.84 -10.28 -4.26
C VAL A 32 12.23 -9.99 -3.70
N TYR A 33 12.27 -9.34 -2.55
CA TYR A 33 13.49 -9.01 -1.82
C TYR A 33 13.53 -9.79 -0.50
N CYS A 34 14.66 -10.44 -0.23
CA CYS A 34 14.91 -11.20 0.99
C CYS A 34 16.05 -10.54 1.77
N ASP A 35 15.81 -10.11 3.01
CA ASP A 35 16.78 -9.30 3.76
C ASP A 35 18.09 -10.03 4.08
N TRP A 36 18.11 -11.36 3.99
CA TRP A 36 19.30 -12.19 4.22
C TRP A 36 20.17 -12.44 2.98
N LYS A 37 19.79 -11.95 1.78
CA LYS A 37 20.49 -12.28 0.54
C LYS A 37 21.75 -11.46 0.29
N ASN A 38 21.67 -10.14 0.45
CA ASN A 38 22.78 -9.20 0.32
C ASN A 38 22.37 -7.83 0.90
N GLN A 39 23.34 -6.92 1.02
CA GLN A 39 23.14 -5.58 1.56
C GLN A 39 22.04 -4.80 0.80
N ASP A 40 22.05 -4.83 -0.53
CA ASP A 40 21.05 -4.11 -1.33
C ASP A 40 19.62 -4.61 -1.06
N ASN A 41 19.44 -5.92 -0.93
CA ASN A 41 18.15 -6.51 -0.58
C ASN A 41 17.74 -6.12 0.84
N TRP A 42 18.67 -6.18 1.79
CA TRP A 42 18.43 -5.74 3.15
C TRP A 42 17.93 -4.30 3.19
N GLU A 43 18.64 -3.38 2.53
CA GLU A 43 18.25 -1.96 2.46
C GLU A 43 16.86 -1.76 1.83
N ARG A 44 16.55 -2.46 0.73
CA ARG A 44 15.22 -2.41 0.10
C ARG A 44 14.13 -2.89 1.05
N VAL A 45 14.36 -4.00 1.76
CA VAL A 45 13.40 -4.51 2.74
C VAL A 45 13.21 -3.52 3.89
N GLN A 46 14.29 -2.97 4.45
CA GLN A 46 14.22 -1.98 5.53
C GLN A 46 13.51 -0.70 5.11
N ASN A 47 13.74 -0.21 3.90
CA ASN A 47 13.06 0.98 3.39
C ASN A 47 11.54 0.74 3.25
N LYS A 48 11.13 -0.45 2.82
CA LYS A 48 9.70 -0.82 2.76
C LYS A 48 9.08 -0.92 4.16
N ILE A 49 9.82 -1.45 5.13
CA ILE A 49 9.37 -1.52 6.53
C ILE A 49 9.13 -0.14 7.10
N LYS A 50 10.13 0.75 6.99
CA LYS A 50 10.02 2.13 7.48
C LYS A 50 8.87 2.88 6.85
N ALA A 51 8.68 2.74 5.53
CA ALA A 51 7.57 3.39 4.84
C ALA A 51 6.20 2.86 5.33
N PHE A 52 6.08 1.54 5.54
CA PHE A 52 4.86 0.96 6.09
C PHE A 52 4.57 1.47 7.50
N GLU A 53 5.57 1.45 8.39
CA GLU A 53 5.43 1.91 9.78
C GLU A 53 5.07 3.39 9.86
N ALA A 54 5.70 4.23 9.04
CA ALA A 54 5.39 5.66 8.99
C ALA A 54 3.94 5.92 8.58
N ILE A 55 3.44 5.21 7.56
CA ILE A 55 2.03 5.33 7.15
C ILE A 55 1.12 4.78 8.26
N TRP A 56 1.40 3.59 8.78
CA TRP A 56 0.55 2.91 9.76
C TRP A 56 0.42 3.69 11.07
N ASN A 57 1.49 4.36 11.51
CA ASN A 57 1.52 5.16 12.73
C ASN A 57 1.14 6.63 12.50
N ASN A 58 0.68 7.00 11.30
CA ASN A 58 0.32 8.37 10.93
C ASN A 58 1.48 9.39 11.09
N GLU A 59 2.70 8.94 10.77
CA GLU A 59 3.93 9.74 10.79
C GLU A 59 4.36 10.22 9.39
N ASP A 60 3.73 9.69 8.32
CA ASP A 60 3.98 10.14 6.94
C ASP A 60 3.15 11.40 6.63
N SER A 61 3.82 12.52 6.38
CA SER A 61 3.16 13.81 6.07
C SER A 61 2.40 13.82 4.73
N SER A 62 2.60 12.82 3.88
CA SER A 62 2.00 12.73 2.55
C SER A 62 0.68 11.96 2.54
N VAL A 63 0.35 11.28 3.64
CA VAL A 63 -0.83 10.42 3.79
C VAL A 63 -1.55 10.79 5.09
N GLU A 64 -2.87 10.85 5.05
CA GLU A 64 -3.70 11.07 6.23
C GLU A 64 -4.41 9.78 6.60
N ILE A 65 -4.26 9.34 7.86
CA ILE A 65 -4.96 8.18 8.40
C ILE A 65 -6.24 8.63 9.10
N MET A 66 -7.37 8.03 8.70
CA MET A 66 -8.69 8.30 9.27
C MET A 66 -9.32 7.00 9.74
N ASP A 67 -9.90 7.02 10.94
CA ASP A 67 -10.63 5.88 11.46
C ASP A 67 -12.02 5.76 10.81
N PHE A 68 -12.53 4.53 10.71
CA PHE A 68 -13.93 4.31 10.37
C PHE A 68 -14.80 4.56 11.62
N PRO A 69 -15.89 5.36 11.55
CA PRO A 69 -16.63 5.78 10.35
C PRO A 69 -16.33 7.18 9.80
N GLU A 70 -15.35 7.90 10.34
CA GLU A 70 -15.07 9.32 10.00
C GLU A 70 -14.77 9.50 8.51
N VAL A 71 -14.12 8.51 7.90
CA VAL A 71 -13.86 8.46 6.46
C VAL A 71 -15.10 8.68 5.59
N LYS A 72 -16.29 8.26 6.04
CA LYS A 72 -17.54 8.40 5.28
C LYS A 72 -17.93 9.87 5.15
N GLU A 73 -17.89 10.61 6.25
CA GLU A 73 -18.23 12.03 6.26
C GLU A 73 -17.23 12.83 5.44
N GLU A 74 -15.93 12.49 5.54
CA GLU A 74 -14.90 13.16 4.76
C GLU A 74 -15.05 12.93 3.24
N ILE A 75 -15.35 11.70 2.82
CA ILE A 75 -15.65 11.39 1.41
C ILE A 75 -16.87 12.18 0.93
N LEU A 76 -17.94 12.23 1.73
CA LEU A 76 -19.14 12.98 1.38
C LEU A 76 -18.85 14.48 1.27
N ASN A 77 -18.18 15.07 2.26
CA ASN A 77 -17.83 16.49 2.25
C ASN A 77 -16.95 16.86 1.06
N LYS A 78 -16.02 15.99 0.67
CA LYS A 78 -15.06 16.26 -0.40
C LYS A 78 -15.64 16.06 -1.80
N TYR A 79 -16.52 15.08 -2.00
CA TYR A 79 -16.96 14.66 -3.34
C TYR A 79 -18.45 14.87 -3.63
N LYS A 80 -19.29 15.18 -2.63
CA LYS A 80 -20.71 15.45 -2.85
C LYS A 80 -20.87 16.81 -3.55
N LYS A 81 -21.28 16.77 -4.81
CA LYS A 81 -21.67 17.97 -5.57
C LYS A 81 -23.15 18.30 -5.30
N GLU A 82 -23.47 19.57 -5.11
CA GLU A 82 -24.85 20.02 -4.85
C GLU A 82 -25.74 19.98 -6.09
N GLU A 83 -25.16 20.19 -7.29
CA GLU A 83 -25.87 20.11 -8.57
C GLU A 83 -25.20 19.10 -9.51
N ILE A 84 -26.01 18.21 -10.07
CA ILE A 84 -25.63 17.31 -11.15
C ILE A 84 -25.97 18.04 -12.46
N CYS A 85 -24.98 18.72 -13.07
CA CYS A 85 -25.12 19.16 -14.45
C CYS A 85 -25.03 17.94 -15.37
N TYR A 86 -26.15 17.54 -15.94
CA TYR A 86 -26.14 16.66 -17.11
C TYR A 86 -25.70 17.51 -18.31
N GLU A 87 -24.55 17.19 -18.89
CA GLU A 87 -24.24 17.67 -20.24
C GLU A 87 -25.10 16.85 -21.22
N GLU A 88 -26.01 17.50 -21.94
CA GLU A 88 -26.82 16.92 -23.02
C GLU A 88 -25.98 16.54 -24.23
#